data_AF-A0A522KLI1-F1
#
_entry.id   AF-A0A522KLI1-F1
#
_cell.length_a   1.000
_cell.length_b   1.000
_cell.length_c   1.000
_cell.angle_alpha   90.00
_cell.angle_beta   90.00
_cell.angle_gamma   90.00
#
_symmetry.space_group_name_H-M   'P 1'
#
loop_
_entity.id
_entity.type
_entity.pdbx_description
1 polymer ?
#
loop_
_entity_poly.entity_id
_entity_poly.type
_entity_poly.pdbx_seq_one_letter_code
_entity_poly.pdbx_strand_id
1 'polypeptide(L)' 'MSDAQIHSSLDPQTCEQARLSRDARFDGLFFVAVTSTGIYCRPVCPARASKRENVRYYASAAAAETAGFRPCLRCRP' A
#
# COMPACT_ATOMS: atom_id res chain seq x y z
N MET A 1 -17.24 17.60 8.30
CA MET A 1 -17.10 17.59 6.82
C MET A 1 -15.96 18.53 6.49
N SER A 2 -15.00 18.06 5.69
CA SER A 2 -13.69 18.67 5.32
C SER A 2 -12.49 18.09 6.09
N ASP A 3 -11.40 17.80 5.36
CA ASP A 3 -10.06 17.35 5.78
C ASP A 3 -9.73 15.85 5.83
N ALA A 4 -9.82 15.18 4.67
CA ALA A 4 -8.91 14.07 4.37
C ALA A 4 -8.53 14.05 2.88
N GLN A 5 -8.38 15.22 2.27
CA GLN A 5 -7.91 15.34 0.89
C GLN A 5 -6.38 15.18 0.87
N ILE A 6 -5.92 13.95 1.09
CA ILE A 6 -4.56 13.52 0.81
C ILE A 6 -4.39 13.52 -0.70
N HIS A 7 -3.75 14.54 -1.25
CA HIS A 7 -3.26 14.50 -2.62
C HIS A 7 -1.89 15.18 -2.76
N SER A 8 -1.04 14.51 -3.54
CA SER A 8 0.37 14.79 -3.87
C SER A 8 1.33 14.06 -2.93
N SER A 9 1.89 12.88 -3.24
CA SER A 9 2.74 12.60 -4.40
C SER A 9 2.93 11.09 -4.69
N LEU A 10 1.91 10.25 -4.52
CA LEU A 10 2.00 8.83 -4.88
C LEU A 10 1.53 8.64 -6.32
N ASP A 11 2.47 8.75 -7.26
CA ASP A 11 2.21 8.37 -8.64
C ASP A 11 1.88 6.86 -8.71
N PRO A 12 0.68 6.46 -9.17
CA PRO A 12 0.26 5.07 -9.15
C PRO A 12 1.16 4.15 -9.98
N GLN A 13 1.77 4.65 -11.06
CA GLN A 13 2.68 3.85 -11.89
C GLN A 13 4.00 3.58 -11.14
N THR A 14 4.55 4.60 -10.48
CA THR A 14 5.75 4.48 -9.65
C THR A 14 5.51 3.53 -8.48
N CYS A 15 4.38 3.65 -7.78
CA CYS A 15 4.02 2.74 -6.69
C CYS A 15 3.86 1.30 -7.19
N GLU A 16 3.29 1.11 -8.38
CA GLU A 16 3.15 -0.20 -8.98
C GLU A 16 4.49 -0.81 -9.36
N GLN A 17 5.36 -0.05 -10.02
CA GLN A 17 6.71 -0.49 -10.35
C GLN A 17 7.49 -0.83 -9.08
N ALA A 18 7.52 0.04 -8.07
CA ALA A 18 8.20 -0.19 -6.80
C ALA A 18 7.69 -1.44 -6.07
N ARG A 19 6.37 -1.68 -6.08
CA ARG A 19 5.76 -2.88 -5.48
C ARG A 19 6.13 -4.16 -6.26
N LEU A 20 6.12 -4.10 -7.59
CA LEU A 20 6.42 -5.26 -8.44
C LEU A 20 7.90 -5.62 -8.38
N SER A 21 8.79 -4.63 -8.34
CA SER A 21 10.24 -4.82 -8.20
C SER A 21 10.68 -5.08 -6.76
N ARG A 22 9.80 -4.83 -5.77
CA ARG A 22 10.10 -4.88 -4.32
C ARG A 22 11.25 -3.95 -3.95
N ASP A 23 11.24 -2.75 -4.51
CA ASP A 23 12.30 -1.77 -4.32
C ASP A 23 12.33 -1.24 -2.88
N ALA A 24 13.38 -1.60 -2.14
CA ALA A 24 13.56 -1.23 -0.74
C ALA A 24 13.68 0.29 -0.52
N ARG A 25 14.00 1.07 -1.55
CA ARG A 25 14.03 2.54 -1.46
C ARG A 25 12.66 3.15 -1.21
N PHE A 26 11.60 2.40 -1.51
CA PHE A 26 10.22 2.81 -1.28
C PHE A 26 9.61 2.23 -0.01
N ASP A 27 10.36 1.42 0.75
CA ASP A 27 9.85 0.84 1.98
C ASP A 27 9.51 1.94 3.00
N GLY A 28 8.28 1.92 3.51
CA GLY A 28 7.75 2.95 4.40
C GLY A 28 7.28 4.26 3.73
N LEU A 29 7.57 4.48 2.44
CA LEU A 29 7.07 5.66 1.70
C LEU A 29 5.59 5.54 1.34
N PHE A 30 5.12 4.30 1.16
CA PHE A 30 3.72 3.99 0.96
C PHE A 30 3.39 2.58 1.42
N PHE A 31 2.11 2.29 1.49
CA PHE A 31 1.56 0.99 1.87
C PHE A 31 0.60 0.51 0.79
N VAL A 32 0.60 -0.79 0.56
CA VAL A 32 -0.19 -1.47 -0.48
C VAL A 32 -1.34 -2.20 0.18
N ALA A 33 -2.55 -1.72 -0.01
CA ALA A 33 -3.76 -2.39 0.43
C ALA A 33 -4.35 -3.25 -0.68
N VAL A 34 -4.68 -4.50 -0.35
CA VAL A 34 -5.29 -5.46 -1.26
C VAL A 34 -6.77 -5.61 -0.91
N THR A 35 -7.65 -5.13 -1.79
CA THR A 35 -9.11 -5.09 -1.57
C THR A 35 -9.72 -6.48 -1.45
N SER A 36 -9.21 -7.46 -2.20
CA SER A 36 -9.74 -8.84 -2.20
C SER A 36 -9.48 -9.58 -0.88
N THR A 37 -8.48 -9.17 -0.09
CA THR A 37 -8.13 -9.81 1.20
C THR A 37 -8.38 -8.90 2.40
N GLY A 38 -8.56 -7.60 2.19
CA GLY A 38 -8.64 -6.61 3.27
C GLY A 38 -7.33 -6.48 4.05
N ILE A 39 -6.19 -6.74 3.41
CA ILE A 39 -4.86 -6.70 4.03
C ILE A 39 -4.03 -5.59 3.40
N TYR A 40 -3.31 -4.81 4.22
CA TYR A 40 -2.27 -3.90 3.73
C TYR A 40 -0.85 -4.40 4.06
N CYS A 41 0.09 -4.09 3.18
CA CYS A 41 1.47 -4.54 3.22
C CYS A 41 2.45 -3.39 2.97
N ARG A 42 3.72 -3.61 3.27
CA ARG A 42 4.84 -2.82 2.74
C ARG A 42 5.09 -3.14 1.25
N PRO A 43 5.67 -2.23 0.44
CA PRO A 43 5.91 -2.46 -0.98
C PRO A 43 6.95 -3.56 -1.25
N VAL A 44 7.81 -3.85 -0.28
CA VAL A 44 8.81 -4.92 -0.33
C VAL A 44 8.29 -6.30 0.07
N CYS A 45 6.98 -6.44 0.32
CA CYS A 45 6.41 -7.68 0.83
C CYS A 45 6.75 -8.88 -0.11
N PRO A 46 7.27 -10.00 0.43
CA PRO A 46 7.65 -11.16 -0.40
C PRO A 46 6.44 -11.94 -0.91
N ALA A 47 5.22 -11.59 -0.49
CA ALA A 47 3.99 -12.19 -1.00
C ALA A 47 3.87 -12.01 -2.52
N ARG A 48 3.07 -12.88 -3.16
CA ARG A 48 2.72 -12.73 -4.57
C ARG A 48 1.98 -11.41 -4.77
N ALA A 49 2.43 -10.62 -5.74
CA ALA A 49 1.79 -9.39 -6.13
C ALA A 49 0.35 -9.63 -6.60
N SER A 50 -0.62 -8.98 -5.95
CA SER A 50 -2.02 -8.95 -6.41
C SER A 50 -2.17 -8.20 -7.73
N LYS A 51 -3.25 -8.49 -8.45
CA LYS A 51 -3.67 -7.76 -9.66
C LYS A 51 -3.89 -6.28 -9.33
N ARG A 52 -3.52 -5.40 -10.26
CA ARG A 52 -3.65 -3.94 -10.14
C ARG A 52 -5.05 -3.48 -9.73
N GLU A 53 -6.08 -4.10 -10.29
CA GLU A 53 -7.50 -3.80 -9.99
C GLU A 53 -7.87 -3.96 -8.50
N ASN A 54 -7.14 -4.80 -7.78
CA ASN A 54 -7.37 -5.08 -6.36
C ASN A 54 -6.42 -4.31 -5.44
N VAL A 55 -5.66 -3.35 -5.96
CA VAL A 55 -4.62 -2.65 -5.22
C VAL A 55 -5.00 -1.19 -5.00
N ARG A 56 -4.82 -0.72 -3.76
CA ARG A 56 -4.89 0.69 -3.38
C ARG A 56 -3.59 1.07 -2.67
N TYR A 57 -3.14 2.31 -2.87
CA TYR A 57 -1.94 2.83 -2.25
C TYR A 57 -2.31 3.85 -1.17
N TYR A 58 -1.62 3.80 -0.03
CA TYR A 58 -1.80 4.70 1.10
C TYR A 58 -0.46 5.28 1.52
N ALA A 59 -0.43 6.56 1.93
CA ALA A 59 0.80 7.23 2.36
C ALA A 59 1.32 6.74 3.73
N SER A 60 0.48 6.10 4.54
CA SER A 60 0.85 5.57 5.85
C SER A 60 0.05 4.32 6.22
N ALA A 61 0.59 3.52 7.15
CA ALA A 61 -0.10 2.38 7.74
C ALA A 61 -1.42 2.80 8.41
N ALA A 62 -1.39 3.91 9.17
CA ALA A 62 -2.57 4.47 9.82
C ALA A 62 -3.68 4.83 8.83
N ALA A 63 -3.35 5.36 7.65
CA ALA A 63 -4.33 5.66 6.61
C ALA A 63 -4.98 4.38 6.04
N ALA A 64 -4.21 3.30 5.89
CA ALA A 64 -4.73 2.00 5.48
C ALA A 64 -5.63 1.38 6.57
N GLU A 65 -5.25 1.48 7.84
CA GLU A 65 -6.06 0.99 8.96
C GLU A 65 -7.37 1.76 9.10
N THR A 66 -7.33 3.09 8.99
CA THR A 66 -8.53 3.93 8.98
C THR A 66 -9.47 3.59 7.82
N ALA A 67 -8.90 3.13 6.69
CA ALA A 67 -9.68 2.64 5.55
C ALA A 67 -10.19 1.19 5.70
N GLY A 68 -9.96 0.54 6.86
CA GLY A 68 -10.48 -0.78 7.20
C GLY A 68 -9.59 -1.97 6.80
N PHE A 69 -8.35 -1.73 6.40
CA PHE A 69 -7.41 -2.80 6.08
C PHE A 69 -6.65 -3.27 7.31
N ARG A 70 -6.38 -4.57 7.40
CA ARG A 70 -5.60 -5.18 8.49
C ARG A 70 -4.12 -5.34 8.11
N PRO A 71 -3.18 -5.26 9.05
CA PRO A 71 -1.76 -5.40 8.75
C PRO A 71 -1.41 -6.82 8.27
N CYS A 72 -0.51 -6.90 7.29
CA CYS A 72 0.02 -8.16 6.80
C CYS A 72 0.93 -8.82 7.84
N LEU A 73 0.64 -10.07 8.19
CA LEU A 73 1.46 -10.82 9.15
C LEU A 73 2.85 -11.23 8.65
N ARG A 74 3.10 -11.10 7.33
CA ARG A 74 4.35 -11.51 6.68
C ARG A 74 5.40 -10.42 6.65
N CYS A 75 4.99 -9.20 6.27
CA CYS A 75 5.88 -8.03 6.26
C CYS A 75 5.78 -7.18 7.54
N ARG A 76 4.76 -7.44 8.39
CA ARG A 76 4.51 -6.76 9.67
C ARG A 76 4.76 -5.25 9.57
N PRO A 77 3.94 -4.55 8.77
CA PRO A 77 4.05 -3.11 8.59
C PRO A 77 3.83 -2.35 9.89
#